data_AF-A0A661N783-F1
#
_entry.id   AF-A0A661N783-F1
#
_cell.length_a   1.000
_cell.length_b   1.000
_cell.length_c   1.000
_cell.angle_alpha   90.00
_cell.angle_beta   90.00
_cell.angle_gamma   90.00
#
_symmetry.space_group_name_H-M   'P 1'
#
loop_
_entity.id
_entity.type
_entity.pdbx_description
1 polymer ?
#
loop_
_entity_poly.entity_id
_entity_poly.type
_entity_poly.pdbx_seq_one_letter_code
_entity_poly.pdbx_strand_id
1 'polypeptide(L)'
;MLRELQRAEDPRTVYDRYADGAPGDGSLQVKAEELPAITEKASLKKAYKNAVFGAKSEGPVKNVIQTSYGWHAIVVSEILPGDMRTFEEVETELRERLSQQRRLGAIVAIVQGLEAEGLVRYDEQGVQRLLSMPGLPKRAE
;
A
#
# COMPACT_ATOMS: atom_id res chain seq x y z
N MET A 1 21.65 3.71 19.70
CA MET A 1 20.93 4.61 18.79
C MET A 1 19.40 4.50 18.86
N LEU A 2 18.73 3.43 18.42
CA LEU A 2 17.28 3.28 18.67
C LEU A 2 16.94 3.26 20.16
N ARG A 3 17.75 2.53 20.95
CA ARG A 3 17.69 2.57 22.41
C ARG A 3 17.99 3.94 23.01
N GLU A 4 18.66 4.85 22.29
CA GLU A 4 18.91 6.22 22.77
C GLU A 4 17.73 7.13 22.44
N LEU A 5 17.11 7.01 21.26
CA LEU A 5 15.84 7.67 20.93
C LEU A 5 14.72 7.24 21.88
N GLN A 6 14.60 5.94 22.14
CA GLN A 6 13.59 5.38 23.04
C GLN A 6 13.83 5.70 24.52
N ARG A 7 15.07 6.06 24.91
CA ARG A 7 15.42 6.42 26.29
C ARG A 7 15.64 7.92 26.48
N ALA A 8 15.67 8.70 25.40
CA ALA A 8 15.81 10.15 25.47
C ALA A 8 14.53 10.70 26.08
N GLU A 9 14.66 11.38 27.21
CA GLU A 9 13.54 12.09 27.85
C GLU A 9 12.97 13.18 26.92
N ASP A 10 13.82 13.74 26.04
CA ASP A 10 13.43 14.69 25.00
C ASP A 10 13.87 14.21 23.60
N PRO A 11 12.92 13.78 22.75
CA PRO A 11 13.17 13.39 21.36
C PRO A 11 13.82 14.48 20.50
N ARG A 12 13.65 15.76 20.86
CA ARG A 12 14.23 16.90 20.13
C ARG A 12 15.76 16.88 20.12
N THR A 13 16.36 16.50 21.25
CA THR A 13 17.83 16.38 21.37
C THR A 13 18.44 15.39 20.37
N VAL A 14 17.65 14.41 19.95
CA VAL A 14 18.07 13.43 18.95
C VAL A 14 17.72 13.91 17.55
N TYR A 15 16.57 14.55 17.36
CA TYR A 15 16.21 15.21 16.10
C TYR A 15 17.29 16.19 15.66
N ASP A 16 17.70 17.13 16.52
CA ASP A 16 18.67 18.18 16.19
C ASP A 16 20.04 17.62 15.74
N ARG A 17 20.38 16.39 16.14
CA ARG A 17 21.62 15.70 15.74
C ARG A 17 21.57 15.16 14.31
N TYR A 18 20.38 14.81 13.83
CA TYR A 18 20.18 14.14 12.53
C TYR A 18 19.39 15.00 11.54
N ALA A 19 18.83 16.11 11.99
CA ALA A 19 18.05 17.03 11.19
C ALA A 19 18.92 18.01 10.39
N ASP A 20 20.05 17.53 9.85
CA ASP A 20 20.90 18.33 8.99
C ASP A 20 20.11 18.72 7.72
N GLY A 21 19.92 20.02 7.51
CA GLY A 21 19.07 20.58 6.45
C GLY A 21 17.61 20.86 6.80
N ALA A 22 17.17 20.68 8.07
CA ALA A 22 15.83 21.10 8.50
C ALA A 22 15.78 22.59 8.92
N PRO A 23 14.62 23.27 8.83
CA PRO A 23 14.47 24.65 9.33
C PRO A 23 14.67 24.70 10.86
N GLY A 24 15.69 25.43 11.31
CA GLY A 24 16.21 25.41 12.69
C GLY A 24 15.61 26.43 13.67
N ASP A 25 14.39 26.93 13.47
CA ASP A 25 13.84 28.03 14.30
C ASP A 25 13.27 27.61 15.66
N GLY A 26 13.45 26.34 16.08
CA GLY A 26 13.01 25.88 17.39
C GLY A 26 11.51 25.57 17.51
N SER A 27 10.69 25.93 16.52
CA SER A 27 9.22 25.89 16.62
C SER A 27 8.58 24.52 16.32
N LEU A 28 9.35 23.61 15.71
CA LEU A 28 8.86 22.31 15.29
C LEU A 28 8.52 21.43 16.50
N GLN A 29 7.28 20.94 16.58
CA GLN A 29 6.93 19.88 17.52
C GLN A 29 7.57 18.57 17.05
N VAL A 30 8.42 17.98 17.89
CA VAL A 30 9.08 16.70 17.58
C VAL A 30 8.29 15.57 18.20
N LYS A 31 7.87 14.61 17.38
CA LYS A 31 7.25 13.36 17.82
C LYS A 31 8.16 12.19 17.44
N ALA A 32 8.51 11.35 18.41
CA ALA A 32 9.13 10.06 18.17
C ALA A 32 8.04 8.98 18.08
N GLU A 33 8.12 8.14 17.05
CA GLU A 33 7.21 7.02 16.85
C GLU A 33 7.99 5.81 16.33
N GLU A 34 7.68 4.64 16.87
CA GLU A 34 8.16 3.35 16.37
C GLU A 34 7.08 2.74 15.50
N LEU A 35 7.43 2.48 14.24
CA LEU A 35 6.50 1.87 13.30
C LEU A 35 6.64 0.34 13.33
N PRO A 36 5.54 -0.41 13.18
CA PRO A 36 5.62 -1.84 12.93
C PRO A 36 6.36 -2.12 11.61
N ALA A 37 6.72 -3.38 11.36
CA ALA A 37 7.32 -3.78 10.09
C ALA A 37 6.43 -3.35 8.91
N ILE A 38 7.02 -2.62 7.96
CA ILE A 38 6.33 -2.12 6.77
C ILE A 38 6.86 -2.83 5.51
N THR A 39 5.99 -2.95 4.51
CA THR A 39 6.36 -3.41 3.17
C THR A 39 6.32 -2.23 2.18
N GLU A 40 6.90 -2.37 0.99
CA GLU A 40 6.83 -1.32 -0.05
C GLU A 40 5.38 -0.95 -0.45
N LYS A 41 4.46 -1.90 -0.24
CA LYS A 41 3.02 -1.75 -0.49
C LYS A 41 2.29 -0.98 0.60
N ALA A 42 2.93 -0.66 1.72
CA ALA A 42 2.32 0.14 2.79
C ALA A 42 1.82 1.49 2.26
N SER A 43 0.70 1.95 2.81
CA SER A 43 0.06 3.24 2.50
C SER A 43 0.80 4.42 3.14
N LEU A 44 2.09 4.57 2.82
CA LEU A 44 2.95 5.66 3.26
C LEU A 44 3.33 6.57 2.08
N LYS A 45 3.70 7.82 2.39
CA LYS A 45 4.11 8.79 1.37
C LYS A 45 5.35 8.29 0.63
N LYS A 46 5.35 8.48 -0.69
CA LYS A 46 6.40 7.96 -1.59
C LYS A 46 7.81 8.38 -1.17
N ALA A 47 8.01 9.65 -0.79
CA ALA A 47 9.32 10.13 -0.34
C ALA A 47 9.82 9.38 0.90
N TYR A 48 8.95 9.14 1.88
CA TYR A 48 9.27 8.35 3.07
C TYR A 48 9.63 6.91 2.72
N LYS A 49 8.81 6.25 1.88
CA LYS A 49 9.07 4.88 1.44
C LYS A 49 10.40 4.73 0.70
N ASN A 50 10.66 5.63 -0.25
CA ASN A 50 11.90 5.61 -1.01
C ASN A 50 13.13 5.75 -0.11
N ALA A 51 13.03 6.56 0.95
CA ALA A 51 14.12 6.73 1.91
C ALA A 51 14.35 5.48 2.76
N VAL A 52 13.28 4.86 3.28
CA VAL A 52 13.37 3.62 4.08
C VAL A 52 13.88 2.46 3.23
N PHE A 53 13.24 2.17 2.10
CA PHE A 53 13.59 1.02 1.25
C PHE A 53 14.85 1.26 0.39
N GLY A 54 15.33 2.51 0.31
CA GLY A 54 16.63 2.84 -0.28
C GLY A 54 17.81 2.69 0.69
N ALA A 55 17.56 2.44 1.98
CA ALA A 55 18.62 2.24 2.96
C ALA A 55 19.38 0.93 2.69
N LYS A 56 20.70 1.00 2.69
CA LYS A 56 21.58 -0.17 2.47
C LYS A 56 21.95 -0.92 3.75
N SER A 57 21.68 -0.31 4.90
CA SER A 57 22.00 -0.84 6.22
C SER A 57 21.03 -0.28 7.25
N GLU A 58 20.94 -0.94 8.39
CA GLU A 58 20.31 -0.41 9.59
C GLU A 58 21.00 0.90 10.04
N GLY A 59 20.27 1.69 10.82
CA GLY A 59 20.73 2.98 11.34
C GLY A 59 20.06 4.19 10.68
N PRO A 60 20.64 5.39 10.87
CA PRO A 60 20.01 6.63 10.44
C PRO A 60 20.08 6.77 8.92
N VAL A 61 18.95 7.18 8.32
CA VAL A 61 18.93 7.66 6.95
C VAL A 61 19.61 9.02 6.91
N LYS A 62 20.58 9.20 5.99
CA LYS A 62 21.47 10.37 5.97
C LYS A 62 20.78 11.73 5.86
N ASN A 63 19.63 11.79 5.18
CA ASN A 63 18.95 13.04 4.89
C ASN A 63 17.57 13.08 5.55
N VAL A 64 17.17 14.27 6.00
CA VAL A 64 15.78 14.51 6.38
C VAL A 64 14.86 14.42 5.17
N ILE A 65 13.68 13.84 5.38
CA ILE A 65 12.70 13.61 4.33
C ILE A 65 11.50 14.51 4.58
N GLN A 66 11.18 15.36 3.61
CA GLN A 66 9.97 16.17 3.64
C GLN A 66 8.80 15.40 3.02
N THR A 67 7.65 15.42 3.70
CA THR A 67 6.38 14.93 3.16
C THR A 67 5.28 15.94 3.42
N SER A 68 4.05 15.66 2.96
CA SER A 68 2.88 16.49 3.28
C SER A 68 2.55 16.55 4.78
N TYR A 69 3.15 15.68 5.61
CA TYR A 69 2.99 15.67 7.06
C TYR A 69 4.11 16.42 7.80
N GLY A 70 5.04 17.05 7.08
CA GLY A 70 6.19 17.74 7.66
C GLY A 70 7.52 17.02 7.40
N TRP A 71 8.46 17.18 8.33
CA TRP A 71 9.84 16.70 8.21
C TRP A 71 10.06 15.43 9.02
N HIS A 72 10.80 14.48 8.44
CA HIS A 72 11.03 13.16 9.01
C HIS A 72 12.53 12.89 9.09
N ALA A 73 13.03 12.61 10.30
CA ALA A 73 14.31 11.97 10.51
C ALA A 73 14.06 10.48 10.74
N ILE A 74 14.65 9.62 9.91
CA ILE A 74 14.30 8.19 9.85
C ILE A 74 15.49 7.36 10.34
N VAL A 75 15.21 6.38 11.19
CA VAL A 75 16.17 5.36 11.61
C VAL A 75 15.61 4.00 11.26
N VAL A 76 16.33 3.23 10.44
CA VAL A 76 15.99 1.85 10.11
C VAL A 76 16.47 0.96 11.25
N SER A 77 15.53 0.31 11.94
CA SER A 77 15.82 -0.59 13.06
C SER A 77 16.35 -1.94 12.62
N GLU A 78 15.71 -2.53 11.61
CA GLU A 78 15.97 -3.87 11.11
C GLU A 78 15.60 -3.94 9.63
N ILE A 79 16.37 -4.70 8.83
CA ILE A 79 16.04 -4.98 7.44
C ILE A 79 15.70 -6.47 7.31
N LEU A 80 14.41 -6.75 7.17
CA LEU A 80 13.93 -8.10 6.90
C LEU A 80 14.10 -8.39 5.39
N PRO A 81 14.73 -9.51 5.00
CA PRO A 81 14.82 -9.89 3.61
C PRO A 81 13.41 -10.08 3.04
N GLY A 82 13.23 -9.67 1.78
CA GLY A 82 11.98 -9.93 1.08
C GLY A 82 11.76 -11.43 1.00
N ASP A 83 10.61 -11.89 1.49
CA ASP A 83 10.18 -13.27 1.32
C ASP A 83 9.83 -13.48 -0.15
N MET A 84 10.73 -14.13 -0.90
CA MET A 84 10.51 -14.53 -2.28
C MET A 84 10.12 -16.00 -2.28
N ARG A 85 8.81 -16.26 -2.28
CA ARG A 85 8.29 -17.59 -2.58
C ARG A 85 8.77 -18.02 -3.97
N THR A 86 9.25 -19.24 -4.12
CA THR A 86 9.68 -19.75 -5.43
C THR A 86 8.48 -19.92 -6.34
N PHE A 87 8.71 -20.01 -7.66
CA PHE A 87 7.63 -20.23 -8.61
C PHE A 87 6.87 -21.52 -8.29
N GLU A 88 7.56 -22.61 -7.91
CA GLU A 88 6.92 -23.87 -7.55
C GLU A 88 5.95 -23.71 -6.36
N GLU A 89 6.34 -22.91 -5.36
CA GLU A 89 5.52 -22.67 -4.17
C GLU A 89 4.24 -21.87 -4.45
N VAL A 90 4.23 -21.06 -5.51
CA VAL A 90 3.07 -20.23 -5.90
C VAL A 90 2.36 -20.74 -7.16
N GLU A 91 2.84 -21.81 -7.80
CA GLU A 91 2.35 -22.22 -9.12
C GLU A 91 0.84 -22.50 -9.10
N THR A 92 0.38 -23.29 -8.13
CA THR A 92 -1.03 -23.67 -8.00
C THR A 92 -1.92 -22.45 -7.80
N GLU A 93 -1.55 -21.56 -6.89
CA GLU A 93 -2.26 -20.31 -6.61
C GLU A 93 -2.33 -19.41 -7.86
N LEU A 94 -1.20 -19.26 -8.56
CA LEU A 94 -1.12 -18.48 -9.80
C LEU A 94 -1.98 -19.08 -10.90
N ARG A 95 -1.94 -20.40 -11.06
CA ARG A 95 -2.73 -21.13 -12.07
C ARG A 95 -4.22 -20.96 -11.82
N GLU A 96 -4.67 -21.10 -10.57
CA GLU A 96 -6.07 -20.89 -10.21
C GLU A 96 -6.52 -19.46 -10.50
N ARG A 97 -5.73 -18.47 -10.05
CA ARG A 97 -6.02 -17.06 -10.28
C ARG A 97 -6.12 -16.73 -11.78
N LEU A 98 -5.14 -17.17 -12.57
CA LEU A 98 -5.13 -16.96 -14.02
C LEU A 98 -6.26 -17.71 -14.73
N SER A 99 -6.59 -18.92 -14.27
CA SER A 99 -7.72 -19.69 -14.79
C SER A 99 -9.03 -18.95 -14.59
N GLN A 100 -9.29 -18.44 -13.39
CA GLN A 100 -10.50 -17.67 -13.08
C GLN A 100 -10.58 -16.39 -13.92
N GLN A 101 -9.49 -15.62 -14.00
CA GLN A 101 -9.43 -14.41 -14.82
C GLN A 101 -9.71 -14.69 -16.30
N ARG A 102 -9.12 -15.75 -16.87
CA ARG A 102 -9.35 -16.13 -18.26
C ARG A 102 -10.77 -16.61 -18.51
N ARG A 103 -11.36 -17.39 -17.60
CA ARG A 103 -12.76 -17.84 -17.72
C ARG A 103 -13.71 -16.67 -17.72
N LEU A 104 -13.55 -15.73 -16.79
CA LEU A 104 -14.37 -14.52 -16.75
C LEU A 104 -14.21 -13.70 -18.02
N GLY A 105 -12.97 -13.48 -18.47
CA GLY A 105 -12.70 -12.78 -19.74
C GLY A 105 -13.34 -13.46 -20.95
N ALA A 106 -13.30 -14.79 -21.02
CA ALA A 106 -13.93 -15.54 -22.11
C ALA A 106 -15.46 -15.40 -22.11
N ILE A 107 -16.10 -15.44 -20.94
CA ILE A 107 -17.56 -15.21 -20.83
C ILE A 107 -17.92 -13.80 -21.30
N VAL A 108 -17.18 -12.78 -20.84
CA VAL A 108 -17.39 -11.40 -21.26
C VAL A 108 -17.26 -11.27 -22.78
N ALA A 109 -16.22 -11.87 -23.38
CA ALA A 109 -16.02 -11.84 -24.82
C ALA A 109 -17.16 -12.54 -25.60
N ILE A 110 -17.67 -13.66 -25.09
CA ILE A 110 -18.83 -14.36 -25.69
C ILE A 110 -20.06 -13.45 -25.68
N VAL A 111 -20.37 -12.84 -24.53
CA VAL A 111 -21.53 -11.94 -24.41
C VAL A 111 -21.41 -10.77 -25.38
N GLN A 112 -20.23 -10.13 -25.45
CA GLN A 112 -19.96 -9.04 -26.38
C GLN A 112 -20.11 -9.46 -27.85
N GLY A 113 -19.70 -10.67 -28.21
CA GLY A 113 -19.90 -11.22 -29.55
C GLY A 113 -21.38 -11.41 -29.88
N LEU A 114 -22.14 -12.00 -28.97
CA LEU A 114 -23.59 -12.19 -29.14
C LEU A 114 -24.35 -10.85 -29.21
N GLU A 115 -23.92 -9.84 -28.46
CA GLU A 115 -24.45 -8.47 -28.54
C GLU A 115 -24.20 -7.87 -29.93
N ALA A 116 -22.98 -8.01 -30.47
CA ALA A 116 -22.62 -7.51 -31.79
C ALA A 116 -23.41 -8.18 -32.93
N GLU A 117 -23.74 -9.47 -32.77
CA GLU A 117 -24.60 -10.22 -33.71
C GLU A 117 -26.10 -9.94 -33.53
N GLY A 118 -26.48 -9.11 -32.54
CA GLY A 118 -27.88 -8.80 -32.23
C GLY A 118 -28.65 -9.95 -31.59
N LEU A 119 -27.96 -10.96 -31.07
CA LEU A 119 -28.53 -12.14 -30.42
C LEU A 119 -28.78 -11.95 -28.92
N VAL A 120 -28.32 -10.84 -28.35
CA VAL A 120 -28.58 -10.47 -26.95
C VAL A 120 -29.69 -9.41 -26.91
N ARG A 121 -30.73 -9.68 -26.11
CA ARG A 121 -31.78 -8.72 -25.82
C ARG A 121 -31.84 -8.45 -24.32
N TYR A 122 -31.73 -7.18 -23.94
CA TYR A 122 -31.92 -6.76 -22.56
C TYR A 122 -33.42 -6.63 -22.25
N ASP A 123 -33.90 -7.28 -21.18
CA ASP A 123 -35.28 -7.12 -20.68
C ASP A 123 -35.27 -6.23 -19.44
N GLU A 124 -35.43 -4.92 -19.65
CA GLU A 124 -35.48 -3.93 -18.56
C GLU A 124 -36.58 -4.24 -17.54
N GLN A 125 -37.75 -4.69 -17.99
CA GLN A 125 -38.88 -5.00 -17.10
C GLN A 125 -38.60 -6.26 -16.27
N GLY A 126 -37.92 -7.26 -16.85
CA GLY A 126 -37.44 -8.44 -16.14
C GLY A 126 -36.41 -8.08 -15.06
N VAL A 127 -35.42 -7.24 -15.40
CA VAL A 127 -34.40 -6.78 -14.44
C VAL A 127 -35.03 -5.98 -13.30
N GLN A 128 -35.95 -5.06 -13.61
CA GLN A 128 -36.63 -4.26 -12.59
C GLN A 128 -37.49 -5.14 -11.64
N ARG A 129 -38.15 -6.17 -12.16
CA ARG A 129 -38.88 -7.15 -11.34
C ARG A 129 -37.94 -7.90 -10.41
N LEU A 130 -36.79 -8.38 -10.90
CA LEU A 130 -35.79 -9.07 -10.07
C LEU A 130 -35.27 -8.17 -8.95
N LEU A 131 -34.88 -6.93 -9.25
CA LEU A 131 -34.39 -5.97 -8.26
C LEU A 131 -35.45 -5.56 -7.22
N SER A 132 -36.73 -5.79 -7.50
CA SER A 132 -37.84 -5.51 -6.57
C SER A 132 -38.16 -6.71 -5.64
N MET A 133 -37.50 -7.86 -5.83
CA MET A 133 -37.69 -9.03 -4.95
C MET A 133 -36.93 -8.86 -3.63
N PRO A 134 -37.52 -9.25 -2.49
CA PRO A 134 -36.85 -9.19 -1.20
C PRO A 134 -35.66 -10.16 -1.15
N GLY A 135 -34.52 -9.69 -0.64
CA GLY A 135 -33.32 -10.52 -0.40
C GLY A 135 -32.20 -10.41 -1.45
N LEU A 136 -32.38 -9.65 -2.53
CA LEU A 136 -31.31 -9.35 -3.48
C LEU A 136 -30.51 -8.10 -3.07
N PRO A 137 -29.18 -8.06 -3.32
CA PRO A 137 -28.38 -6.87 -3.05
C PRO A 137 -28.88 -5.69 -3.90
N LYS A 138 -28.96 -4.51 -3.27
CA LYS A 138 -29.30 -3.26 -3.98
C LYS A 138 -28.27 -3.02 -5.08
N ARG A 139 -28.73 -2.45 -6.21
CA ARG A 139 -27.89 -2.06 -7.34
C ARG A 139 -26.73 -1.20 -6.80
N ALA A 140 -25.48 -1.60 -7.07
CA ALA A 140 -24.34 -0.73 -6.81
C ALA A 140 -24.41 0.45 -7.78
N GLU A 141 -24.35 1.67 -7.23
CA GLU A 141 -24.24 2.92 -8.00
C GLU A 141 -22.90 3.02 -8.73
#